data_AF-A0A6G6X8V8-F1
#
_entry.id   AF-A0A6G6X8V8-F1
#
_cell.length_a   1.000
_cell.length_b   1.000
_cell.length_c   1.000
_cell.angle_alpha   90.00
_cell.angle_beta   90.00
_cell.angle_gamma   90.00
#
_symmetry.space_group_name_H-M   'P 1'
#
loop_
_entity.id
_entity.type
_entity.pdbx_description
1 polymer ?
#
loop_
_entity_poly.entity_id
_entity_poly.type
_entity_poly.pdbx_seq_one_letter_code
_entity_poly.pdbx_strand_id
1 'polypeptide(L)'
;MTDNTTPAFSADDDGLRATVTHYGSLSGKSEGIPAEHQPYAEQVLKMDSLRDVAGNVADNSGVVPTQLKVDSLPHEMRSEVYRKLELLPNMPKEELAKHESKLVAEAITAKRGSIRSLTGVHPDSLPFHKEQANIAMQVRDLYRKHDDYQSQMDKVVDVKKAEDPVTGELVAEPVYWLSETKRANFANAIADIDRQIRLLMAPDGSFGLEGRKRMDKALAESAAILHKIATHRTEEREAQKLADEIVSKERIQRRAEVLASQKRNSSS
;
A
#
# COMPACT_ATOMS: atom_id res chain seq x y z
N MET A 1 5.21 -18.71 -50.72
CA MET A 1 6.55 -19.33 -50.79
C MET A 1 7.53 -18.22 -51.08
N THR A 2 8.17 -17.69 -50.05
CA THR A 2 9.21 -16.65 -50.14
C THR A 2 10.19 -16.92 -49.03
N ASP A 3 11.46 -16.96 -49.41
CA ASP A 3 12.53 -17.68 -48.74
C ASP A 3 13.03 -17.01 -47.46
N ASN A 4 13.29 -17.85 -46.46
CA ASN A 4 14.07 -17.53 -45.27
C ASN A 4 15.54 -17.35 -45.69
N THR A 5 16.08 -16.14 -45.51
CA THR A 5 17.52 -15.91 -45.51
C THR A 5 17.91 -15.28 -44.18
N THR A 6 18.39 -16.12 -43.26
CA THR A 6 19.06 -15.71 -42.03
C THR A 6 20.51 -15.37 -42.37
N PRO A 7 21.06 -14.19 -42.01
CA PRO A 7 22.49 -14.02 -42.02
C PRO A 7 23.10 -14.73 -40.80
N ALA A 8 24.13 -15.55 -41.07
CA ALA A 8 25.01 -16.08 -40.07
C ALA A 8 25.85 -14.95 -39.47
N PHE A 9 25.92 -14.86 -38.14
CA PHE A 9 26.94 -14.09 -37.46
C PHE A 9 27.64 -14.93 -36.40
N SER A 10 28.95 -14.72 -36.37
CA SER A 10 30.03 -15.54 -35.85
C SER A 10 30.03 -15.75 -34.34
N ALA A 11 30.58 -16.90 -33.96
CA ALA A 11 31.06 -17.20 -32.63
C ALA A 11 32.15 -16.21 -32.20
N ASP A 12 32.01 -15.71 -30.97
CA ASP A 12 32.99 -15.02 -30.10
C ASP A 12 32.38 -13.74 -29.51
N ASP A 13 31.48 -13.89 -28.53
CA ASP A 13 31.35 -12.89 -27.45
C ASP A 13 30.76 -13.56 -26.20
N ASP A 14 31.65 -13.81 -25.24
CA ASP A 14 31.36 -14.42 -23.94
C ASP A 14 30.85 -13.32 -23.01
N GLY A 15 29.55 -13.04 -23.11
CA GLY A 15 28.88 -12.01 -22.32
C GLY A 15 27.42 -12.39 -22.11
N LEU A 16 27.11 -12.86 -20.91
CA LEU A 16 25.77 -13.12 -20.39
C LEU A 16 24.85 -11.88 -20.56
N ARG A 17 24.28 -11.72 -21.75
CA ARG A 17 23.18 -10.81 -22.03
C ARG A 17 21.97 -11.67 -22.34
N ALA A 18 21.14 -11.88 -21.34
CA ALA A 18 19.79 -12.37 -21.56
C ALA A 18 19.03 -11.34 -22.40
N THR A 19 18.98 -11.56 -23.71
CA THR A 19 18.02 -10.91 -24.60
C THR A 19 16.63 -11.35 -24.16
N VAL A 20 15.92 -10.47 -23.44
CA VAL A 20 14.51 -10.68 -23.11
C VAL A 20 13.69 -10.36 -24.36
N THR A 21 13.69 -11.26 -25.32
CA THR A 21 12.80 -11.24 -26.49
C THR A 21 11.58 -12.11 -26.21
N HIS A 22 10.78 -11.76 -25.20
CA HIS A 22 9.43 -12.29 -25.01
C HIS A 22 8.51 -11.19 -24.44
N TYR A 23 7.93 -10.37 -25.33
CA TYR A 23 6.57 -9.86 -25.13
C TYR A 23 5.59 -10.99 -25.45
N GLY A 24 5.72 -12.11 -24.74
CA GLY A 24 4.74 -13.17 -24.74
C GLY A 24 3.57 -12.69 -23.90
N SER A 25 2.38 -12.67 -24.49
CA SER A 25 1.10 -12.65 -23.78
C SER A 25 1.10 -13.77 -22.73
N LEU A 26 1.63 -13.49 -21.54
CA LEU A 26 1.35 -14.29 -20.36
C LEU A 26 -0.07 -13.93 -19.96
N SER A 27 -1.01 -14.64 -20.57
CA SER A 27 -2.25 -15.05 -19.92
C SER A 27 -1.87 -15.85 -18.66
N GLY A 28 -1.31 -15.17 -17.66
CA GLY A 28 -1.52 -15.57 -16.30
C GLY A 28 -3.00 -15.35 -16.10
N LYS A 29 -3.80 -16.41 -16.24
CA LYS A 29 -5.13 -16.42 -15.64
C LYS A 29 -4.89 -15.99 -14.20
N SER A 30 -5.23 -14.74 -13.85
CA SER A 30 -5.52 -14.45 -12.46
C SER A 30 -6.61 -15.47 -12.15
N GLU A 31 -6.32 -16.45 -11.28
CA GLU A 31 -7.39 -17.25 -10.70
C GLU A 31 -8.33 -16.23 -10.08
N GLY A 32 -9.43 -15.95 -10.79
CA GLY A 32 -10.37 -14.92 -10.39
C GLY A 32 -10.83 -15.25 -8.98
N ILE A 33 -10.99 -14.23 -8.16
CA ILE A 33 -11.55 -14.39 -6.81
C ILE A 33 -12.84 -15.21 -6.95
N PRO A 34 -12.96 -16.37 -6.28
CA PRO A 34 -14.14 -17.22 -6.35
C PRO A 34 -15.42 -16.42 -6.11
N ALA A 35 -16.52 -16.78 -6.77
CA ALA A 35 -17.77 -16.01 -6.69
C ALA A 35 -18.27 -15.83 -5.23
N GLU A 36 -18.08 -16.85 -4.39
CA GLU A 36 -18.36 -16.84 -2.95
C GLU A 36 -17.47 -15.87 -2.14
N HIS A 37 -16.28 -15.55 -2.64
CA HIS A 37 -15.33 -14.63 -2.00
C HIS A 37 -15.50 -13.17 -2.46
N GLN A 38 -16.18 -12.91 -3.58
CA GLN A 38 -16.42 -11.57 -4.11
C GLN A 38 -17.01 -10.56 -3.11
N PRO A 39 -18.05 -10.87 -2.31
CA PRO A 39 -18.57 -9.90 -1.35
C PRO A 39 -17.54 -9.49 -0.28
N TYR A 40 -16.63 -10.40 0.08
CA TYR A 40 -15.56 -10.12 1.01
C TYR A 40 -14.43 -9.31 0.36
N ALA A 41 -14.13 -9.56 -0.92
CA ALA A 41 -13.20 -8.73 -1.68
C ALA A 41 -13.70 -7.27 -1.78
N GLU A 42 -14.99 -7.07 -2.07
CA GLU A 42 -15.59 -5.74 -2.03
C GLU A 42 -15.52 -5.11 -0.65
N GLN A 43 -15.72 -5.90 0.41
CA GLN A 43 -15.59 -5.41 1.78
C GLN A 43 -14.18 -4.89 2.05
N VAL A 44 -13.13 -5.63 1.64
CA VAL A 44 -11.73 -5.21 1.79
C VAL A 44 -11.47 -3.90 1.03
N LEU A 45 -11.98 -3.76 -0.20
CA LEU A 45 -11.79 -2.55 -1.00
C LEU A 45 -12.54 -1.33 -0.42
N LYS A 46 -13.64 -1.56 0.30
CA LYS A 46 -14.41 -0.51 0.98
C LYS A 46 -13.82 -0.11 2.34
N MET A 47 -12.89 -0.90 2.90
CA MET A 47 -12.23 -0.55 4.15
C MET A 47 -11.44 0.74 3.97
N ASP A 48 -11.72 1.72 4.83
CA ASP A 48 -10.86 2.87 4.96
C ASP A 48 -9.54 2.36 5.56
N SER A 49 -8.51 2.34 4.71
CA SER A 49 -7.17 1.94 5.10
C SER A 49 -6.70 2.64 6.37
N LEU A 50 -7.24 3.81 6.74
CA LEU A 50 -6.86 4.57 7.91
C LEU A 50 -7.68 4.28 9.17
N ARG A 51 -8.99 4.02 9.04
CA ARG A 51 -9.91 3.83 10.18
C ARG A 51 -10.12 2.36 10.52
N ASP A 52 -10.17 1.52 9.49
CA ASP A 52 -10.60 0.12 9.63
C ASP A 52 -9.43 -0.84 9.78
N VAL A 53 -8.19 -0.39 9.50
CA VAL A 53 -6.99 -1.21 9.53
C VAL A 53 -6.08 -0.75 10.66
N ALA A 54 -5.71 -1.63 11.59
CA ALA A 54 -4.82 -1.26 12.68
C ALA A 54 -3.41 -0.84 12.18
N GLY A 55 -2.85 0.21 12.78
CA GLY A 55 -1.47 0.66 12.54
C GLY A 55 -0.46 -0.04 13.46
N ASN A 56 0.83 -0.03 13.09
CA ASN A 56 1.92 -0.52 13.95
C ASN A 56 2.25 0.40 15.12
N VAL A 57 1.99 1.69 14.97
CA VAL A 57 2.16 2.65 16.05
C VAL A 57 0.87 2.63 16.84
N ALA A 58 0.97 2.32 18.14
CA ALA A 58 -0.13 2.53 19.07
C ALA A 58 -0.53 4.00 18.94
N ASP A 59 -1.71 4.26 18.39
CA ASP A 59 -2.32 5.57 18.47
C ASP A 59 -2.65 5.76 19.96
N ASN A 60 -1.68 6.25 20.74
CA ASN A 60 -1.86 6.58 22.17
C ASN A 60 -2.91 7.69 22.36
N SER A 61 -3.56 8.12 21.29
CA SER A 61 -4.69 9.02 21.29
C SER A 61 -5.98 8.28 20.89
N GLY A 62 -6.50 7.47 21.81
CA GLY A 62 -7.95 7.15 21.86
C GLY A 62 -8.83 8.42 22.05
N VAL A 63 -8.20 9.58 22.19
CA VAL A 63 -8.80 10.91 22.17
C VAL A 63 -8.39 11.56 20.85
N VAL A 64 -9.27 11.54 19.85
CA VAL A 64 -9.17 12.51 18.75
C VAL A 64 -9.20 13.90 19.41
N PRO A 65 -8.13 14.71 19.33
CA PRO A 65 -8.16 16.04 19.90
C PRO A 65 -9.34 16.77 19.29
N THR A 66 -10.24 17.28 20.12
CA THR A 66 -11.48 17.94 19.68
C THR A 66 -11.19 19.17 18.79
N GLN A 67 -9.96 19.67 18.80
CA GLN A 67 -9.42 20.68 17.88
C GLN A 67 -7.96 20.39 17.55
N LEU A 68 -7.70 19.93 16.32
CA LEU A 68 -6.35 19.81 15.76
C LEU A 68 -5.89 21.19 15.27
N LYS A 69 -4.72 21.66 15.74
CA LYS A 69 -4.16 22.96 15.34
C LYS A 69 -3.10 22.82 14.25
N VAL A 70 -2.93 23.84 13.43
CA VAL A 70 -1.94 23.86 12.33
C VAL A 70 -0.51 23.62 12.83
N ASP A 71 -0.18 24.05 14.06
CA ASP A 71 1.14 23.85 14.65
C ASP A 71 1.52 22.36 14.84
N SER A 72 0.54 21.47 14.88
CA SER A 72 0.78 20.02 14.94
C SER A 72 1.29 19.42 13.62
N LEU A 73 1.24 20.19 12.52
CA LEU A 73 1.69 19.74 11.21
C LEU A 73 3.19 20.04 10.98
N PRO A 74 3.89 19.24 10.15
CA PRO A 74 5.21 19.59 9.62
C PRO A 74 5.19 20.93 8.86
N HIS A 75 6.31 21.66 8.88
CA HIS A 75 6.41 23.03 8.33
C HIS A 75 5.89 23.16 6.89
N GLU A 76 6.14 22.16 6.04
CA GLU A 76 5.69 22.12 4.64
C GLU A 76 4.16 22.04 4.49
N MET A 77 3.45 21.43 5.45
CA MET A 77 1.99 21.27 5.42
C MET A 77 1.25 22.45 6.04
N ARG A 78 1.94 23.20 6.91
CA ARG A 78 1.36 24.40 7.53
C ARG A 78 1.00 25.45 6.48
N SER A 79 1.86 25.63 5.47
CA SER A 79 1.65 26.62 4.41
C SER A 79 0.38 26.36 3.59
N GLU A 80 0.06 25.10 3.29
CA GLU A 80 -1.18 24.75 2.57
C GLU A 80 -2.43 25.02 3.42
N VAL A 81 -2.39 24.69 4.71
CA VAL A 81 -3.53 24.93 5.61
C VAL A 81 -3.71 26.42 5.87
N TYR A 82 -2.62 27.18 6.09
CA TYR A 82 -2.68 28.63 6.23
C TYR A 82 -3.24 29.30 4.99
N ARG A 83 -2.80 28.91 3.79
CA ARG A 83 -3.34 29.42 2.53
C ARG A 83 -4.84 29.18 2.38
N LYS A 84 -5.35 28.02 2.84
CA LYS A 84 -6.79 27.72 2.83
C LYS A 84 -7.57 28.51 3.89
N LEU A 85 -6.97 28.80 5.03
CA LEU A 85 -7.58 29.61 6.10
C LEU A 85 -7.62 31.11 5.72
N GLU A 86 -6.60 31.62 5.03
CA GLU A 86 -6.53 33.01 4.55
C GLU A 86 -7.62 33.35 3.52
N LEU A 87 -8.15 32.34 2.82
CA LEU A 87 -9.26 32.50 1.88
C LEU A 87 -10.63 32.68 2.57
N LEU A 88 -10.70 32.62 3.91
CA LEU A 88 -11.93 32.73 4.70
C LEU A 88 -11.87 33.87 5.75
N PRO A 89 -11.68 35.14 5.34
CA PRO A 89 -11.37 36.26 6.25
C PRO A 89 -12.52 36.68 7.20
N ASN A 90 -13.77 36.29 6.93
CA ASN A 90 -14.96 36.78 7.66
C ASN A 90 -15.61 35.73 8.59
N MET A 91 -14.91 34.65 8.93
CA MET A 91 -15.46 33.58 9.76
C MET A 91 -15.33 33.91 11.26
N PRO A 92 -16.37 33.68 12.09
CA PRO A 92 -16.27 33.79 13.55
C PRO A 92 -15.16 32.89 14.12
N LYS A 93 -14.46 33.34 15.17
CA LYS A 93 -13.30 32.63 15.74
C LYS A 93 -13.58 31.17 16.11
N GLU A 94 -14.79 30.87 16.60
CA GLU A 94 -15.18 29.49 16.96
C GLU A 94 -15.40 28.60 15.74
N GLU A 95 -15.94 29.14 14.64
CA GLU A 95 -16.11 28.42 13.38
C GLU A 95 -14.77 28.25 12.65
N LEU A 96 -13.90 29.25 12.76
CA LEU A 96 -12.54 29.22 12.21
C LEU A 96 -11.71 28.11 12.86
N ALA A 97 -11.80 27.91 14.18
CA ALA A 97 -11.13 26.81 14.87
C ALA A 97 -11.66 25.41 14.46
N LYS A 98 -12.97 25.29 14.21
CA LYS A 98 -13.56 24.04 13.69
C LYS A 98 -13.12 23.76 12.25
N HIS A 99 -13.06 24.80 11.42
CA HIS A 99 -12.58 24.70 10.04
C HIS A 99 -11.09 24.41 9.97
N GLU A 100 -10.28 25.04 10.81
CA GLU A 100 -8.86 24.73 11.00
C GLU A 100 -8.68 23.26 11.34
N SER A 101 -9.38 22.77 12.37
CA SER A 101 -9.31 21.36 12.74
C SER A 101 -9.73 20.42 11.62
N LYS A 102 -10.71 20.81 10.79
CA LYS A 102 -11.13 20.04 9.63
C LYS A 102 -10.06 20.02 8.54
N LEU A 103 -9.45 21.16 8.23
CA LEU A 103 -8.38 21.27 7.23
C LEU A 103 -7.10 20.57 7.68
N VAL A 104 -6.75 20.65 8.96
CA VAL A 104 -5.62 19.90 9.55
C VAL A 104 -5.92 18.41 9.50
N ALA A 105 -7.13 17.97 9.86
CA ALA A 105 -7.53 16.58 9.71
C ALA A 105 -7.46 16.13 8.25
N GLU A 106 -7.95 16.91 7.29
CA GLU A 106 -7.85 16.63 5.86
C GLU A 106 -6.40 16.53 5.38
N ALA A 107 -5.51 17.42 5.85
CA ALA A 107 -4.09 17.40 5.51
C ALA A 107 -3.40 16.16 6.11
N ILE A 108 -3.68 15.83 7.38
CA ILE A 108 -3.21 14.61 8.04
C ILE A 108 -3.73 13.39 7.30
N THR A 109 -5.01 13.34 6.93
CA THR A 109 -5.64 12.23 6.19
C THR A 109 -5.02 12.07 4.81
N ALA A 110 -4.81 13.17 4.08
CA ALA A 110 -4.17 13.18 2.76
C ALA A 110 -2.73 12.65 2.80
N LYS A 111 -1.98 12.92 3.87
CA LYS A 111 -0.62 12.42 4.06
C LYS A 111 -0.54 11.12 4.87
N ARG A 112 -1.62 10.67 5.53
CA ARG A 112 -1.62 9.46 6.38
C ARG A 112 -1.37 8.18 5.58
N GLY A 113 -1.73 8.15 4.29
CA GLY A 113 -1.30 7.07 3.37
C GLY A 113 0.23 7.00 3.23
N SER A 114 0.91 8.16 3.16
CA SER A 114 2.37 8.26 3.22
C SER A 114 2.94 7.99 4.62
N ILE A 115 2.16 8.16 5.68
CA ILE A 115 2.57 7.75 7.03
C ILE A 115 2.50 6.23 7.16
N ARG A 116 1.51 5.56 6.58
CA ARG A 116 1.47 4.08 6.57
C ARG A 116 2.58 3.44 5.76
N SER A 117 3.04 4.08 4.68
CA SER A 117 4.25 3.62 3.98
C SER A 117 5.52 3.78 4.82
N LEU A 118 5.50 4.63 5.86
CA LEU A 118 6.59 4.85 6.80
C LEU A 118 6.54 3.92 8.01
N THR A 119 5.36 3.79 8.62
CA THR A 119 5.18 3.09 9.89
C THR A 119 4.81 1.63 9.71
N GLY A 120 4.38 1.25 8.51
CA GLY A 120 3.79 -0.04 8.22
C GLY A 120 2.39 -0.21 8.83
N VAL A 121 1.86 -1.41 8.64
CA VAL A 121 0.53 -1.86 9.10
C VAL A 121 0.70 -2.94 10.15
N HIS A 122 -0.27 -3.06 11.07
CA HIS A 122 -0.23 -4.05 12.15
C HIS A 122 0.00 -5.48 11.63
N PRO A 123 0.73 -6.36 12.33
CA PRO A 123 0.93 -7.76 11.93
C PRO A 123 -0.36 -8.56 11.73
N ASP A 124 -1.47 -8.15 12.35
CA ASP A 124 -2.78 -8.80 12.19
C ASP A 124 -3.64 -8.20 11.05
N SER A 125 -3.13 -7.18 10.35
CA SER A 125 -3.84 -6.59 9.22
C SER A 125 -4.04 -7.60 8.08
N LEU A 126 -5.10 -7.40 7.29
CA LEU A 126 -5.34 -8.22 6.11
C LEU A 126 -4.17 -8.12 5.11
N PRO A 127 -3.84 -9.21 4.39
CA PRO A 127 -2.76 -9.24 3.39
C PRO A 127 -2.80 -8.09 2.39
N PHE A 128 -3.99 -7.68 1.94
CA PHE A 128 -4.18 -6.58 0.99
C PHE A 128 -3.57 -5.26 1.47
N HIS A 129 -3.84 -4.87 2.72
CA HIS A 129 -3.32 -3.62 3.27
C HIS A 129 -1.82 -3.71 3.59
N LYS A 130 -1.34 -4.90 3.98
CA LYS A 130 0.09 -5.16 4.14
C LYS A 130 0.85 -4.98 2.83
N GLU A 131 0.33 -5.56 1.76
CA GLU A 131 0.98 -5.46 0.45
C GLU A 131 0.93 -4.03 -0.11
N GLN A 132 -0.18 -3.32 0.11
CA GLN A 132 -0.28 -1.90 -0.22
C GLN A 132 0.81 -1.07 0.46
N ALA A 133 1.03 -1.26 1.76
CA ALA A 133 2.09 -0.56 2.49
C ALA A 133 3.50 -1.01 2.05
N ASN A 134 3.68 -2.30 1.76
CA ASN A 134 4.94 -2.86 1.27
C ASN A 134 5.35 -2.25 -0.07
N ILE A 135 4.41 -2.19 -1.04
CA ILE A 135 4.64 -1.54 -2.34
C ILE A 135 5.01 -0.07 -2.13
N ALA A 136 4.27 0.65 -1.29
CA ALA A 136 4.54 2.06 -1.03
C ALA A 136 5.92 2.31 -0.39
N MET A 137 6.36 1.42 0.51
CA MET A 137 7.70 1.46 1.10
C MET A 137 8.78 1.15 0.06
N GLN A 138 8.59 0.13 -0.78
CA GLN A 138 9.53 -0.21 -1.86
C GLN A 138 9.71 0.96 -2.83
N VAL A 139 8.61 1.58 -3.27
CA VAL A 139 8.64 2.76 -4.14
C VAL A 139 9.39 3.93 -3.48
N ARG A 140 9.14 4.19 -2.20
CA ARG A 140 9.84 5.23 -1.46
C ARG A 140 11.34 4.98 -1.38
N ASP A 141 11.75 3.74 -1.11
CA ASP A 141 13.17 3.40 -1.02
C ASP A 141 13.86 3.46 -2.39
N LEU A 142 13.13 3.17 -3.47
CA LEU A 142 13.59 3.40 -4.84
C LEU A 142 13.80 4.88 -5.13
N TYR A 143 12.84 5.76 -4.77
CA TYR A 143 13.02 7.21 -4.90
C TYR A 143 14.22 7.73 -4.10
N ARG A 144 14.43 7.24 -2.88
CA ARG A 144 15.63 7.61 -2.09
C ARG A 144 16.94 7.21 -2.78
N LYS A 145 16.99 6.01 -3.37
CA LYS A 145 18.17 5.55 -4.12
C LYS A 145 18.37 6.36 -5.40
N HIS A 146 17.27 6.67 -6.09
CA HIS A 146 17.29 7.56 -7.25
C HIS A 146 17.92 8.90 -6.88
N ASP A 147 17.42 9.55 -5.82
CA ASP A 147 17.90 10.86 -5.38
C ASP A 147 19.37 10.82 -4.92
N ASP A 148 19.80 9.74 -4.27
CA ASP A 148 21.21 9.54 -3.89
C ASP A 148 22.11 9.44 -5.13
N TYR A 149 21.75 8.63 -6.13
CA TYR A 149 22.52 8.54 -7.37
C TYR A 149 22.54 9.84 -8.15
N GLN A 150 21.40 10.53 -8.23
CA GLN A 150 21.31 11.83 -8.89
C GLN A 150 22.21 12.87 -8.18
N SER A 151 22.13 12.95 -6.85
CA SER A 151 22.96 13.84 -6.03
C SER A 151 24.45 13.56 -6.21
N GLN A 152 24.86 12.29 -6.27
CA GLN A 152 26.25 11.92 -6.52
C GLN A 152 26.70 12.23 -7.96
N MET A 153 25.82 12.14 -8.95
CA MET A 153 26.10 12.51 -10.34
C MET A 153 26.26 14.02 -10.54
N ASP A 154 25.50 14.81 -9.79
CA ASP A 154 25.47 16.28 -9.89
C ASP A 154 26.51 16.97 -9.00
N LYS A 155 27.17 16.22 -8.12
CA LYS A 155 28.21 16.75 -7.24
C LYS A 155 29.42 17.24 -8.01
N VAL A 156 29.64 18.55 -7.99
CA VAL A 156 30.82 19.24 -8.56
C VAL A 156 31.87 19.44 -7.46
N VAL A 157 33.13 19.15 -7.76
CA VAL A 157 34.27 19.25 -6.81
C VAL A 157 35.11 20.47 -7.08
N ASP A 158 35.24 20.84 -8.34
CA ASP A 158 36.08 21.93 -8.79
C ASP A 158 35.48 22.52 -10.07
N VAL A 159 35.90 23.72 -10.44
CA VAL A 159 35.49 24.40 -11.65
C VAL A 159 36.74 24.85 -12.38
N LYS A 160 37.00 24.26 -13.55
CA LYS A 160 38.17 24.58 -14.37
C LYS A 160 37.78 25.61 -15.43
N LYS A 161 38.74 26.45 -15.81
CA LYS A 161 38.58 27.32 -16.97
C LYS A 161 38.93 26.51 -18.22
N ALA A 162 37.96 26.34 -19.11
CA ALA A 162 38.12 25.71 -20.41
C ALA A 162 37.80 26.75 -21.50
N GLU A 163 38.43 26.65 -22.65
CA GLU A 163 38.15 27.54 -23.78
C GLU A 163 37.00 26.94 -24.61
N ASP A 164 35.95 27.71 -24.85
CA ASP A 164 34.81 27.27 -25.67
C ASP A 164 35.28 27.10 -27.12
N PRO A 165 35.17 25.89 -27.70
CA PRO A 165 35.67 25.61 -29.04
C PRO A 165 34.95 26.39 -30.15
N VAL A 166 33.79 26.99 -29.87
CA VAL A 166 32.99 27.75 -30.85
C VAL A 166 33.28 29.24 -30.77
N THR A 167 33.46 29.80 -29.57
CA THR A 167 33.58 31.26 -29.36
C THR A 167 35.01 31.71 -29.00
N GLY A 168 35.88 30.80 -28.55
CA GLY A 168 37.22 31.09 -28.05
C GLY A 168 37.22 31.78 -26.68
N GLU A 169 36.06 31.92 -26.04
CA GLU A 169 35.96 32.54 -24.71
C GLU A 169 36.29 31.52 -23.61
N LEU A 170 36.88 31.99 -22.51
CA LEU A 170 37.14 31.14 -21.34
C LEU A 170 35.83 30.94 -20.55
N VAL A 171 35.33 29.71 -20.58
CA VAL A 171 34.12 29.28 -19.88
C VAL A 171 34.49 28.43 -18.67
N ALA A 172 33.70 28.54 -17.61
CA ALA A 172 33.82 27.73 -16.42
C ALA A 172 33.20 26.34 -16.65
N GLU A 173 34.03 25.30 -16.71
CA GLU A 173 33.61 23.91 -16.86
C GLU A 173 33.60 23.18 -15.50
N PRO A 174 32.46 22.58 -15.10
CA PRO A 174 32.37 21.86 -13.84
C PRO A 174 33.13 20.54 -13.89
N VAL A 175 34.02 20.32 -12.91
CA VAL A 175 34.67 19.03 -12.68
C VAL A 175 33.84 18.24 -11.69
N TYR A 176 33.15 17.22 -12.20
CA TYR A 176 32.30 16.34 -11.40
C TYR A 176 33.13 15.44 -10.47
N TRP A 177 32.53 15.06 -9.34
CA TRP A 177 33.11 14.14 -8.36
C TRP A 177 33.32 12.74 -8.92
N LEU A 178 32.42 12.33 -9.81
CA LEU A 178 32.47 11.04 -10.48
C LEU A 178 33.06 11.17 -11.88
N SER A 179 33.86 10.18 -12.28
CA SER A 179 34.29 10.05 -13.67
C SER A 179 33.11 9.77 -14.61
N GLU A 180 33.26 10.07 -15.90
CA GLU A 180 32.22 9.87 -16.90
C GLU A 180 31.68 8.44 -16.92
N THR A 181 32.56 7.43 -16.84
CA THR A 181 32.14 6.01 -16.79
C THR A 181 31.27 5.71 -15.55
N LYS A 182 31.61 6.29 -14.39
CA LYS A 182 30.80 6.13 -13.17
C LYS A 182 29.47 6.87 -13.28
N ARG A 183 29.45 8.07 -13.87
CA ARG A 183 28.22 8.82 -14.13
C ARG A 183 27.31 8.06 -15.10
N ALA A 184 27.85 7.44 -16.14
CA ALA A 184 27.09 6.59 -17.06
C ALA A 184 26.49 5.37 -16.34
N ASN A 185 27.25 4.72 -15.46
CA ASN A 185 26.74 3.61 -14.65
C ASN A 185 25.61 4.04 -13.71
N PHE A 186 25.72 5.21 -13.08
CA PHE A 186 24.66 5.75 -12.23
C PHE A 186 23.42 6.16 -13.03
N ALA A 187 23.60 6.72 -14.23
CA ALA A 187 22.50 7.02 -15.14
C ALA A 187 21.74 5.74 -15.54
N ASN A 188 22.46 4.65 -15.84
CA ASN A 188 21.85 3.35 -16.12
C ASN A 188 21.09 2.81 -14.88
N ALA A 189 21.68 2.96 -13.68
CA ALA A 189 21.02 2.55 -12.44
C ALA A 189 19.75 3.36 -12.16
N ILE A 190 19.74 4.66 -12.46
CA ILE A 190 18.55 5.53 -12.39
C ILE A 190 17.47 5.04 -13.36
N ALA A 191 17.83 4.76 -14.61
CA ALA A 191 16.88 4.24 -15.60
C ALA A 191 16.27 2.89 -15.17
N ASP A 192 17.06 2.02 -14.53
CA ASP A 192 16.58 0.77 -13.96
C ASP A 192 15.66 0.98 -12.74
N ILE A 193 15.97 1.95 -11.89
CA ILE A 193 15.11 2.34 -10.76
C ILE A 193 13.77 2.86 -11.28
N ASP A 194 13.76 3.75 -12.27
CA ASP A 194 12.54 4.28 -12.88
C ASP A 194 11.67 3.16 -13.47
N ARG A 195 12.31 2.18 -14.12
CA ARG A 195 11.62 0.99 -14.63
C ARG A 195 10.98 0.19 -13.48
N GLN A 196 11.70 -0.02 -12.37
CA GLN A 196 11.18 -0.73 -11.20
C GLN A 196 10.01 0.03 -10.55
N ILE A 197 10.11 1.37 -10.44
CA ILE A 197 9.03 2.21 -9.94
C ILE A 197 7.79 2.02 -10.82
N ARG A 198 7.92 2.10 -12.16
CA ARG A 198 6.79 1.92 -13.09
C ARG A 198 6.13 0.54 -13.03
N LEU A 199 6.89 -0.51 -12.68
CA LEU A 199 6.33 -1.85 -12.48
C LEU A 199 5.44 -1.91 -11.24
N LEU A 200 5.77 -1.14 -10.20
CA LEU A 200 5.03 -1.10 -8.95
C LEU A 200 3.89 -0.07 -8.97
N MET A 201 4.14 1.13 -9.49
CA MET A 201 3.23 2.26 -9.50
C MET A 201 3.35 3.04 -10.82
N ALA A 202 2.21 3.27 -11.46
CA ALA A 202 2.11 4.05 -12.67
C ALA A 202 2.20 5.57 -12.37
N PRO A 203 2.51 6.40 -13.38
CA PRO A 203 2.64 7.86 -13.20
C PRO A 203 1.38 8.56 -12.70
N ASP A 204 0.20 7.98 -12.93
CA ASP A 204 -1.09 8.48 -12.46
C ASP A 204 -1.40 8.11 -11.00
N GLY A 205 -0.49 7.40 -10.33
CA GLY A 205 -0.65 6.91 -8.96
C GLY A 205 -1.41 5.58 -8.87
N SER A 206 -1.85 5.00 -9.99
CA SER A 206 -2.40 3.64 -10.02
C SER A 206 -1.30 2.59 -9.89
N PHE A 207 -1.65 1.33 -9.63
CA PHE A 207 -0.66 0.26 -9.55
C PHE A 207 -0.13 -0.12 -10.94
N GLY A 208 1.19 -0.25 -11.05
CA GLY A 208 1.85 -0.78 -12.24
C GLY A 208 1.54 -2.27 -12.44
N LEU A 209 2.07 -2.89 -13.51
CA LEU A 209 1.76 -4.28 -13.86
C LEU A 209 2.07 -5.26 -12.72
N GLU A 210 3.23 -5.15 -12.10
CA GLU A 210 3.65 -6.01 -11.00
C GLU A 210 2.90 -5.65 -9.71
N GLY A 211 2.75 -4.35 -9.43
CA GLY A 211 1.98 -3.87 -8.28
C GLY A 211 0.55 -4.41 -8.31
N ARG A 212 -0.12 -4.33 -9.47
CA ARG A 212 -1.48 -4.82 -9.66
C ARG A 212 -1.57 -6.33 -9.43
N LYS A 213 -0.65 -7.11 -10.01
CA LYS A 213 -0.61 -8.58 -9.80
C LYS A 213 -0.46 -8.95 -8.33
N ARG A 214 0.41 -8.25 -7.59
CA ARG A 214 0.62 -8.48 -6.16
C ARG A 214 -0.62 -8.09 -5.35
N MET A 215 -1.24 -6.96 -5.68
CA MET A 215 -2.47 -6.49 -5.04
C MET A 215 -3.67 -7.41 -5.30
N ASP A 216 -3.84 -7.91 -6.53
CA ASP A 216 -4.91 -8.86 -6.88
C ASP A 216 -4.76 -10.17 -6.09
N LYS A 217 -3.53 -10.68 -5.96
CA LYS A 217 -3.23 -11.84 -5.12
C LYS A 217 -3.55 -11.58 -3.64
N ALA A 218 -3.09 -10.46 -3.10
CA ALA A 218 -3.32 -10.10 -1.71
C ALA A 218 -4.81 -9.85 -1.40
N LEU A 219 -5.58 -9.35 -2.38
CA LEU A 219 -7.03 -9.20 -2.29
C LEU A 219 -7.73 -10.55 -2.21
N ALA A 220 -7.35 -11.50 -3.06
CA ALA A 220 -7.89 -12.86 -3.04
C ALA A 220 -7.62 -13.56 -1.69
N GLU A 221 -6.40 -13.45 -1.18
CA GLU A 221 -6.02 -14.00 0.14
C GLU A 221 -6.84 -13.35 1.27
N SER A 222 -7.01 -12.03 1.23
CA SER A 222 -7.80 -11.30 2.23
C SER A 222 -9.27 -11.70 2.21
N ALA A 223 -9.86 -11.83 1.02
CA ALA A 223 -11.23 -12.27 0.84
C ALA A 223 -11.45 -13.71 1.36
N ALA A 224 -10.51 -14.61 1.08
CA ALA A 224 -10.56 -15.98 1.59
C ALA A 224 -10.48 -16.04 3.13
N ILE A 225 -9.65 -15.20 3.76
CA ILE A 225 -9.57 -15.10 5.23
C ILE A 225 -10.91 -14.63 5.81
N LEU A 226 -11.50 -13.57 5.26
CA LEU A 226 -12.78 -13.05 5.74
C LEU A 226 -13.92 -14.05 5.54
N HIS A 227 -13.96 -14.74 4.40
CA HIS A 227 -14.91 -15.83 4.17
C HIS A 227 -14.77 -16.92 5.23
N LYS A 228 -13.55 -17.41 5.49
CA LYS A 228 -13.30 -18.42 6.51
C LYS A 228 -13.76 -17.98 7.91
N ILE A 229 -13.52 -16.72 8.28
CA ILE A 229 -13.99 -16.16 9.56
C ILE A 229 -15.51 -16.12 9.60
N ALA A 230 -16.17 -15.73 8.51
CA ALA A 230 -17.62 -15.69 8.44
C ALA A 230 -18.24 -17.08 8.56
N THR A 231 -17.71 -18.07 7.85
CA THR A 231 -18.15 -19.48 7.90
C THR A 231 -17.97 -20.07 9.30
N HIS A 232 -16.82 -19.83 9.93
CA HIS A 232 -16.59 -20.27 11.31
C HIS A 232 -17.61 -19.64 12.29
N ARG A 233 -17.89 -18.34 12.14
CA ARG A 233 -18.89 -17.66 12.98
C ARG A 233 -20.31 -18.19 12.77
N THR A 234 -20.66 -18.61 11.55
CA THR A 234 -21.97 -19.23 11.31
C THR A 234 -22.04 -20.62 11.91
N GLU A 235 -20.98 -21.44 11.76
CA GLU A 235 -20.89 -22.76 12.36
C GLU A 235 -20.95 -22.70 13.89
N GLU A 236 -20.22 -21.78 14.52
CA GLU A 236 -20.26 -21.58 15.99
C GLU A 236 -21.66 -21.18 16.48
N ARG A 237 -22.36 -20.32 15.73
CA ARG A 237 -23.74 -19.92 16.08
C ARG A 237 -24.72 -21.09 15.96
N GLU A 238 -24.58 -21.92 14.94
CA GLU A 238 -25.40 -23.12 14.77
C GLU A 238 -25.09 -24.17 15.85
N ALA A 239 -23.81 -24.39 16.15
CA ALA A 239 -23.39 -25.25 17.24
C ALA A 239 -23.94 -24.78 18.60
N GLN A 240 -23.92 -23.47 18.87
CA GLN A 240 -24.50 -22.91 20.10
C GLN A 240 -26.01 -23.12 20.17
N LYS A 241 -26.73 -22.89 19.06
CA LYS A 241 -28.18 -23.15 18.99
C LYS A 241 -28.51 -24.61 19.26
N LEU A 242 -27.77 -25.54 18.64
CA LEU A 242 -27.93 -26.97 18.85
C LEU A 242 -27.65 -27.35 20.30
N ALA A 243 -26.59 -26.79 20.90
CA ALA A 243 -26.28 -27.01 22.32
C ALA A 243 -27.42 -26.53 23.24
N ASP A 244 -27.96 -25.34 23.00
CA ASP A 244 -29.08 -24.79 23.77
C ASP A 244 -30.37 -25.64 23.62
N GLU A 245 -30.63 -26.16 22.41
CA GLU A 245 -31.76 -27.07 22.17
C GLU A 245 -31.61 -28.40 22.92
N ILE A 246 -30.41 -28.99 22.94
CA ILE A 246 -30.12 -30.23 23.67
C ILE A 246 -30.34 -30.01 25.17
N VAL A 247 -29.77 -28.94 25.75
CA VAL A 247 -29.94 -28.59 27.17
C VAL A 247 -31.42 -28.38 27.52
N SER A 248 -32.17 -27.72 26.64
CA SER A 248 -33.61 -27.51 26.83
C SER A 248 -34.39 -28.84 26.83
N LYS A 249 -34.11 -29.72 25.87
CA LYS A 249 -34.74 -31.06 25.77
C LYS A 249 -34.43 -31.91 27.00
N GLU A 250 -33.17 -31.96 27.43
CA GLU A 250 -32.77 -32.68 28.65
C GLU A 250 -33.49 -32.15 29.90
N ARG A 251 -33.61 -30.82 30.03
CA ARG A 251 -34.33 -30.20 31.15
C ARG A 251 -35.82 -30.55 31.14
N ILE A 252 -36.45 -30.55 29.97
CA ILE A 252 -37.86 -30.94 29.81
C ILE A 252 -38.04 -32.42 30.17
N GLN A 253 -37.16 -33.30 29.68
CA GLN A 253 -37.21 -34.72 29.96
C GLN A 253 -37.04 -35.02 31.46
N ARG A 254 -36.04 -34.41 32.12
CA ARG A 254 -35.85 -34.56 33.58
C ARG A 254 -37.08 -34.09 34.37
N ARG A 255 -37.71 -32.98 33.98
CA ARG A 255 -38.96 -32.52 34.60
C ARG A 255 -40.12 -33.50 34.38
N ALA A 256 -40.25 -34.04 33.16
CA ALA A 256 -41.28 -35.02 32.84
C ALA A 256 -41.10 -36.31 33.64
N GLU A 257 -39.86 -36.80 33.81
CA GLU A 257 -39.54 -37.98 34.62
C GLU A 257 -39.89 -37.77 36.11
N VAL A 258 -39.56 -36.60 36.68
CA VAL A 258 -39.92 -36.24 38.06
C VAL A 258 -41.44 -36.15 38.24
N LEU A 259 -42.17 -35.55 37.29
CA LEU A 259 -43.64 -35.49 37.36
C LEU A 259 -44.26 -36.89 37.21
N ALA A 260 -43.69 -37.73 36.34
CA ALA A 260 -44.16 -39.10 36.14
C ALA A 260 -43.92 -39.99 37.36
N SER A 261 -42.83 -39.79 38.11
CA SER A 261 -42.58 -40.50 39.37
C SER A 261 -43.52 -40.02 40.49
N GLN A 262 -43.74 -38.71 40.61
CA GLN A 262 -44.71 -38.14 41.56
C GLN A 262 -46.13 -38.67 41.32
N LYS A 263 -46.59 -38.67 40.06
CA LYS A 263 -47.92 -39.21 39.72
C LYS A 263 -48.06 -40.67 40.12
N ARG A 264 -47.05 -41.51 39.81
CA ARG A 264 -47.03 -42.93 40.19
C ARG A 264 -47.11 -43.14 41.71
N ASN A 265 -46.43 -42.33 42.49
CA ASN A 265 -46.43 -42.42 43.95
C ASN A 265 -47.71 -41.85 44.59
N SER A 266 -48.41 -40.92 43.94
CA SER A 266 -49.69 -40.36 44.43
C SER A 266 -50.92 -41.21 44.12
N SER A 267 -50.77 -42.21 43.25
CA SER A 267 -51.84 -43.14 42.82
C SER A 267 -51.79 -44.51 43.51
N SER A 268 -50.90 -44.67 44.49
CA SER A 268 -50.83 -45.80 45.43
C SER A 268 -51.25 -45.34 46.82
#